data_AF-A0A9P9PXG2-F1
#
_entry.id   AF-A0A9P9PXG2-F1
#
_cell.length_a   1.000
_cell.length_b   1.000
_cell.length_c   1.000
_cell.angle_alpha   90.00
_cell.angle_beta   90.00
_cell.angle_gamma   90.00
#
_symmetry.space_group_name_H-M   'P 1'
#
loop_
_entity.id
_entity.type
_entity.pdbx_description
1 polymer ?
#
loop_
_entity_poly.entity_id
_entity_poly.type
_entity_poly.pdbx_seq_one_letter_code
_entity_poly.pdbx_strand_id
1 'polypeptide(L)'
;MHSSVLIFFLSILGFVSAAAQIPAAKLEARQVSSTPSQAELCIDYEWTANMSTIGTNGTYRTVLLQKSNVGTIYNARMMDAAMKKLPALTADPMLNAACGNKTALALAEAEKNFTMGIVAQFTTEGLPVGIYAGPEVVFIVGAISIIFSLVWVFSG
;
A
#
# COMPACT_ATOMS: atom_id res chain seq x y z
N MET A 1 -10.58 46.29 18.90
CA MET A 1 -11.96 45.77 19.10
C MET A 1 -12.61 45.18 17.83
N HIS A 2 -12.04 45.34 16.63
CA HIS A 2 -12.60 44.77 15.39
C HIS A 2 -12.20 43.30 15.13
N SER A 3 -11.01 42.88 15.59
CA SER A 3 -10.51 41.51 15.34
C SER A 3 -11.24 40.41 16.11
N SER A 4 -11.75 40.72 17.30
CA SER A 4 -12.45 39.75 18.15
C SER A 4 -13.85 39.39 17.61
N VAL A 5 -14.48 40.31 16.88
CA VAL A 5 -15.81 40.10 16.27
C VAL A 5 -15.71 39.15 15.07
N LEU A 6 -14.66 39.27 14.27
CA LEU A 6 -14.40 38.38 13.13
C LEU A 6 -14.14 36.93 13.56
N ILE A 7 -13.38 36.73 14.64
CA ILE A 7 -13.11 35.39 15.20
C ILE A 7 -14.41 34.78 15.77
N PHE A 8 -15.25 35.60 16.40
CA PHE A 8 -16.55 35.14 16.89
C PHE A 8 -17.48 34.72 15.74
N PHE A 9 -17.52 35.46 14.63
CA PHE A 9 -18.29 35.08 13.44
C PHE A 9 -17.76 33.79 12.78
N LEU A 10 -16.44 33.61 12.65
CA LEU A 10 -15.84 32.36 12.15
C LEU A 10 -16.14 31.16 13.06
N SER A 11 -16.28 31.37 14.37
CA SER A 11 -16.66 30.32 15.32
C SER A 11 -18.13 29.89 15.21
N ILE A 12 -19.02 30.76 14.72
CA ILE A 12 -20.45 30.43 14.53
C ILE A 12 -20.69 29.75 13.18
N LEU A 13 -19.84 30.03 12.18
CA LEU A 13 -19.95 29.50 10.82
C LEU A 13 -19.17 28.19 10.59
N GLY A 14 -18.42 27.71 11.57
CA GLY A 14 -17.69 26.45 11.50
C GLY A 14 -18.59 25.26 11.82
N PHE A 15 -18.67 24.31 10.88
CA PHE A 15 -19.35 23.00 10.95
C PHE A 15 -20.82 22.94 10.50
N VAL A 16 -21.05 23.28 9.23
CA VAL A 16 -21.92 22.46 8.38
C VAL A 16 -21.05 21.84 7.29
N SER A 17 -20.28 20.81 7.65
CA SER A 17 -20.01 19.75 6.68
C SER A 17 -21.30 18.94 6.61
N ALA A 18 -22.20 19.32 5.70
CA ALA A 18 -23.22 18.40 5.24
C ALA A 18 -22.46 17.22 4.63
N ALA A 19 -22.20 16.19 5.44
CA ALA A 19 -21.97 14.85 4.96
C ALA A 19 -23.27 14.49 4.24
N ALA A 20 -23.38 14.86 2.96
CA ALA A 20 -24.33 14.22 2.08
C ALA A 20 -23.98 12.74 2.18
N GLN A 21 -24.75 12.00 2.98
CA GLN A 21 -24.78 10.56 2.93
C GLN A 21 -25.31 10.21 1.55
N ILE A 22 -24.40 10.20 0.58
CA ILE A 22 -24.59 9.49 -0.66
C ILE A 22 -24.92 8.07 -0.20
N PRO A 23 -26.12 7.54 -0.49
CA PRO A 23 -26.46 6.20 -0.09
C PRO A 23 -25.33 5.30 -0.58
N ALA A 24 -24.63 4.67 0.36
CA ALA A 24 -23.52 3.79 0.05
C ALA A 24 -24.05 2.82 -1.00
N ALA A 25 -23.47 2.85 -2.20
CA ALA A 25 -23.85 1.93 -3.26
C ALA A 25 -23.79 0.54 -2.63
N LYS A 26 -24.95 -0.12 -2.53
CA LYS A 26 -25.05 -1.48 -2.01
C LYS A 26 -24.33 -2.36 -3.03
N LEU A 27 -23.03 -2.54 -2.81
CA LEU A 27 -22.20 -3.43 -3.60
C LEU A 27 -22.73 -4.82 -3.30
N GLU A 28 -23.60 -5.32 -4.18
CA GLU A 28 -23.98 -6.72 -4.14
C GLU A 28 -22.72 -7.55 -4.34
N ALA A 29 -22.55 -8.58 -3.50
CA ALA A 29 -21.45 -9.51 -3.67
C ALA A 29 -21.50 -10.03 -5.11
N ARG A 30 -20.38 -9.90 -5.82
CA ARG A 30 -20.25 -10.46 -7.17
C ARG A 30 -20.71 -11.92 -7.09
N GLN A 31 -21.71 -12.30 -7.88
CA GLN A 31 -22.10 -13.71 -8.02
C GLN A 31 -20.91 -14.46 -8.64
N VAL A 32 -20.05 -15.00 -7.78
CA VAL A 32 -19.03 -15.96 -8.17
C VAL A 32 -19.68 -17.35 -8.15
N SER A 33 -19.49 -18.11 -9.22
CA SER A 33 -19.85 -19.53 -9.27
C SER A 33 -19.28 -20.22 -8.03
N SER A 34 -20.11 -21.01 -7.33
CA SER A 34 -19.75 -21.67 -6.06
C SER A 34 -18.61 -22.69 -6.20
N THR A 35 -18.24 -23.05 -7.43
CA THR A 35 -17.05 -23.84 -7.72
C THR A 35 -16.24 -23.10 -8.80
N PRO A 36 -15.05 -22.55 -8.46
CA PRO A 36 -14.18 -21.94 -9.45
C PRO A 36 -13.70 -23.01 -10.42
N SER A 37 -13.75 -22.70 -11.71
CA SER A 37 -13.16 -23.54 -12.75
C SER A 37 -11.64 -23.65 -12.57
N GLN A 38 -11.03 -24.69 -13.14
CA GLN A 38 -9.57 -24.87 -13.07
C GLN A 38 -8.81 -23.66 -13.67
N ALA A 39 -9.35 -23.05 -14.73
CA ALA A 39 -8.79 -21.84 -15.33
C ALA A 39 -8.83 -20.63 -14.37
N GLU A 40 -9.93 -20.45 -13.64
CA GLU A 40 -10.04 -19.38 -12.64
C GLU A 40 -9.07 -19.59 -11.47
N LEU A 41 -8.87 -20.83 -11.04
CA LEU A 41 -7.88 -21.17 -10.01
C LEU A 41 -6.44 -20.86 -10.47
N CYS A 42 -6.11 -21.13 -11.74
CA CYS A 42 -4.79 -20.79 -12.28
C CYS A 42 -4.57 -19.27 -12.36
N ILE A 43 -5.60 -18.51 -12.75
CA ILE A 43 -5.53 -17.04 -12.83
C ILE A 43 -5.40 -16.44 -11.41
N ASP A 44 -6.15 -16.95 -10.45
CA ASP A 44 -6.05 -16.53 -9.04
C ASP A 44 -4.69 -16.88 -8.43
N TYR A 45 -4.11 -18.03 -8.78
CA TYR A 45 -2.75 -18.38 -8.38
C TYR A 45 -1.72 -17.44 -8.98
N GLU A 46 -1.81 -17.13 -10.27
CA GLU A 46 -0.92 -16.19 -10.95
C GLU A 46 -0.99 -14.79 -10.33
N TRP A 47 -2.21 -14.28 -10.13
CA TRP A 47 -2.42 -12.99 -9.47
C TRP A 47 -1.83 -12.98 -8.06
N THR A 48 -2.10 -14.03 -7.27
CA THR A 48 -1.59 -14.17 -5.91
C THR A 48 -0.05 -14.24 -5.88
N ALA A 49 0.55 -14.97 -6.82
CA ALA A 49 2.00 -15.10 -6.96
C ALA A 49 2.66 -13.76 -7.32
N ASN A 50 2.11 -13.04 -8.30
CA ASN A 50 2.61 -11.72 -8.69
C ASN A 50 2.49 -10.71 -7.56
N MET A 51 1.33 -10.64 -6.90
CA MET A 51 1.08 -9.66 -5.84
C MET A 51 1.86 -9.96 -4.56
N SER A 52 2.11 -11.24 -4.27
CA SER A 52 3.03 -11.67 -3.21
C SER A 52 4.49 -11.32 -3.52
N THR A 53 4.93 -11.53 -4.77
CA THR A 53 6.30 -11.16 -5.22
C THR A 53 6.53 -9.66 -5.08
N ILE A 54 5.54 -8.84 -5.45
CA ILE A 54 5.58 -7.39 -5.24
C ILE A 54 5.55 -7.04 -3.75
N GLY A 55 4.69 -7.72 -2.98
CA GLY A 55 4.51 -7.45 -1.55
C GLY A 55 5.73 -7.77 -0.69
N THR A 56 6.50 -8.81 -1.07
CA THR A 56 7.71 -9.28 -0.37
C THR A 56 8.96 -8.48 -0.71
N ASN A 57 9.00 -7.81 -1.86
CA ASN A 57 10.12 -6.95 -2.26
C ASN A 57 9.78 -5.47 -1.99
N GLY A 58 10.50 -4.85 -1.06
CA GLY A 58 10.27 -3.45 -0.67
C GLY A 58 10.31 -2.47 -1.84
N THR A 59 11.21 -2.67 -2.81
CA THR A 59 11.32 -1.80 -3.99
C THR A 59 10.08 -1.89 -4.86
N TYR A 60 9.62 -3.11 -5.19
CA TYR A 60 8.40 -3.29 -5.98
C TYR A 60 7.16 -2.77 -5.23
N ARG A 61 7.11 -3.05 -3.92
CA ARG A 61 6.05 -2.58 -3.03
C ARG A 61 5.92 -1.06 -3.06
N THR A 62 7.03 -0.33 -2.97
CA THR A 62 6.99 1.15 -3.00
C THR A 62 6.41 1.69 -4.30
N VAL A 63 6.79 1.12 -5.45
CA VAL A 63 6.27 1.54 -6.76
C VAL A 63 4.76 1.38 -6.82
N LEU A 64 4.25 0.21 -6.42
CA LEU A 64 2.81 -0.03 -6.42
C LEU A 64 2.07 0.89 -5.44
N LEU A 65 2.60 1.09 -4.24
CA LEU A 65 1.98 1.95 -3.22
C LEU A 65 1.93 3.42 -3.64
N GLN A 66 2.94 3.92 -4.34
CA GLN A 66 3.00 5.31 -4.77
C GLN A 66 2.18 5.58 -6.05
N LYS A 67 2.10 4.61 -6.96
CA LYS A 67 1.46 4.81 -8.28
C LYS A 67 0.00 4.40 -8.34
N SER A 68 -0.43 3.49 -7.47
CA SER A 68 -1.81 3.00 -7.51
C SER A 68 -2.82 4.03 -6.99
N ASN A 69 -3.95 4.16 -7.69
CA ASN A 69 -5.08 5.02 -7.33
C ASN A 69 -5.93 4.51 -6.15
N VAL A 70 -5.83 3.22 -5.79
CA VAL A 70 -6.60 2.58 -4.72
C VAL A 70 -6.19 3.04 -3.31
N GLY A 71 -5.00 3.66 -3.16
CA GLY A 71 -4.47 4.12 -1.89
C GLY A 71 -3.63 3.07 -1.15
N THR A 72 -2.73 3.56 -0.28
CA THR A 72 -1.66 2.74 0.32
C THR A 72 -2.16 1.65 1.26
N ILE A 73 -3.19 1.94 2.08
CA ILE A 73 -3.73 0.99 3.06
C ILE A 73 -4.37 -0.22 2.37
N TYR A 74 -5.18 0.01 1.35
CA TYR A 74 -5.86 -1.06 0.64
C TYR A 74 -4.87 -1.91 -0.16
N ASN A 75 -3.92 -1.28 -0.84
CA ASN A 75 -2.85 -1.99 -1.53
C ASN A 75 -1.99 -2.83 -0.60
N ALA A 76 -1.60 -2.27 0.55
CA ALA A 76 -0.87 -3.01 1.58
C ALA A 76 -1.64 -4.26 2.00
N ARG A 77 -2.93 -4.11 2.31
CA ARG A 77 -3.79 -5.25 2.68
C ARG A 77 -3.93 -6.28 1.56
N MET A 78 -4.03 -5.85 0.30
CA MET A 78 -4.10 -6.75 -0.85
C MET A 78 -2.83 -7.58 -1.01
N MET A 79 -1.66 -6.94 -0.91
CA MET A 79 -0.36 -7.62 -0.95
C MET A 79 -0.19 -8.56 0.25
N ASP A 80 -0.56 -8.12 1.45
CA ASP A 80 -0.42 -8.92 2.67
C ASP A 80 -1.36 -10.14 2.67
N ALA A 81 -2.57 -9.99 2.12
CA ALA A 81 -3.48 -11.11 1.88
C ALA A 81 -2.92 -12.10 0.86
N ALA A 82 -2.31 -11.59 -0.23
CA ALA A 82 -1.68 -12.44 -1.24
C ALA A 82 -0.48 -13.22 -0.67
N MET A 83 0.39 -12.55 0.11
CA MET A 83 1.51 -13.20 0.80
C MET A 83 1.03 -14.30 1.76
N LYS A 84 -0.07 -14.08 2.47
CA LYS A 84 -0.66 -15.08 3.37
C LYS A 84 -1.27 -16.27 2.60
N LYS A 85 -1.84 -16.04 1.43
CA LYS A 85 -2.52 -17.06 0.62
C LYS A 85 -1.53 -17.92 -0.19
N LEU A 86 -0.39 -17.35 -0.60
CA LEU A 86 0.55 -17.99 -1.51
C LEU A 86 1.11 -19.34 -1.03
N PRO A 87 1.48 -19.55 0.25
CA PRO A 87 2.05 -20.83 0.68
C PRO A 87 1.11 -22.02 0.47
N ALA A 88 -0.19 -21.82 0.70
CA ALA A 88 -1.19 -22.87 0.49
C ALA A 88 -1.33 -23.24 -1.00
N LEU A 89 -1.33 -22.25 -1.89
CA LEU A 89 -1.41 -22.47 -3.35
C LEU A 89 -0.13 -23.11 -3.91
N THR A 90 1.03 -22.72 -3.37
CA THR A 90 2.33 -23.25 -3.80
C THR A 90 2.54 -24.68 -3.33
N ALA A 91 1.97 -25.05 -2.18
CA ALA A 91 2.05 -26.40 -1.65
C ALA A 91 1.06 -27.39 -2.30
N ASP A 92 0.09 -26.91 -3.08
CA ASP A 92 -0.91 -27.77 -3.73
C ASP A 92 -0.31 -28.46 -4.98
N PRO A 93 -0.07 -29.78 -4.95
CA PRO A 93 0.53 -30.50 -6.07
C PRO A 93 -0.43 -30.62 -7.26
N MET A 94 -1.74 -30.69 -7.01
CA MET A 94 -2.75 -30.77 -8.07
C MET A 94 -2.83 -29.44 -8.82
N LEU A 95 -2.79 -28.32 -8.10
CA LEU A 95 -2.82 -26.99 -8.69
C LEU A 95 -1.55 -26.71 -9.49
N ASN A 96 -0.36 -27.04 -8.95
CA ASN A 96 0.90 -26.86 -9.68
C ASN A 96 1.01 -27.79 -10.90
N ALA A 97 0.44 -28.99 -10.85
CA ALA A 97 0.37 -29.88 -12.02
C ALA A 97 -0.52 -29.32 -13.13
N ALA A 98 -1.62 -28.64 -12.76
CA ALA A 98 -2.56 -28.05 -13.73
C ALA A 98 -2.10 -26.70 -14.28
N CYS A 99 -1.56 -25.82 -13.43
CA CYS A 99 -1.26 -24.43 -13.76
C CYS A 99 0.23 -24.14 -13.95
N GLY A 100 1.09 -25.11 -13.61
CA GLY A 100 2.53 -24.90 -13.50
C GLY A 100 2.94 -24.18 -12.21
N ASN A 101 4.25 -24.01 -12.03
CA ASN A 101 4.81 -23.26 -10.91
C ASN A 101 4.74 -21.75 -11.19
N LYS A 102 3.61 -21.13 -10.82
CA LYS A 102 3.39 -19.68 -10.99
C LYS A 102 4.26 -18.82 -10.08
N THR A 103 4.74 -19.34 -8.94
CA THR A 103 5.64 -18.57 -8.07
C THR A 103 7.01 -18.36 -8.69
N ALA A 104 7.60 -19.40 -9.28
CA ALA A 104 8.86 -19.28 -10.00
C ALA A 104 8.74 -18.33 -11.20
N LEU A 105 7.62 -18.41 -11.93
CA LEU A 105 7.36 -17.51 -13.07
C LEU A 105 7.22 -16.05 -12.62
N ALA A 106 6.43 -15.80 -11.58
CA ALA A 106 6.22 -14.46 -11.04
C ALA A 106 7.53 -13.79 -10.61
N LEU A 107 8.47 -14.56 -10.01
CA LEU A 107 9.77 -14.02 -9.62
C LEU A 107 10.63 -13.66 -10.84
N ALA A 108 10.74 -14.56 -11.81
CA ALA A 108 11.53 -14.32 -13.02
C ALA A 108 10.98 -13.17 -13.87
N GLU A 109 9.66 -13.08 -14.02
CA GLU A 109 9.01 -12.01 -14.77
C GLU A 109 9.07 -10.68 -14.02
N ALA A 110 8.98 -10.67 -12.69
CA ALA A 110 9.14 -9.44 -11.91
C ALA A 110 10.53 -8.84 -12.08
N GLU A 111 11.59 -9.65 -12.05
CA GLU A 111 12.97 -9.17 -12.29
C GLU A 111 13.13 -8.61 -13.70
N LYS A 112 12.67 -9.36 -14.71
CA LYS A 112 12.71 -8.91 -16.10
C LYS A 112 11.93 -7.60 -16.29
N ASN A 113 10.71 -7.51 -15.78
CA ASN A 113 9.88 -6.32 -15.91
C ASN A 113 10.49 -5.12 -15.18
N PHE A 114 11.10 -5.36 -14.02
CA PHE A 114 11.78 -4.30 -13.28
C PHE A 114 12.98 -3.75 -14.02
N THR A 115 13.75 -4.58 -14.74
CA THR A 115 14.84 -4.08 -15.61
C THR A 115 14.34 -3.21 -16.77
N MET A 116 13.08 -3.35 -17.17
CA MET A 116 12.40 -2.48 -18.13
C MET A 116 11.70 -1.29 -17.47
N GLY A 117 11.86 -1.09 -16.16
CA GLY A 117 11.23 0.00 -15.41
C GLY A 117 9.74 -0.19 -15.15
N ILE A 118 9.26 -1.44 -15.07
CA ILE A 118 7.84 -1.78 -14.88
C ILE A 118 7.67 -2.64 -13.63
N VAL A 119 6.69 -2.28 -12.79
CA VAL A 119 6.24 -3.09 -11.64
C VAL A 119 4.73 -3.28 -11.73
N ALA A 120 4.27 -4.53 -11.80
CA ALA A 120 2.90 -4.87 -12.17
C ALA A 120 2.49 -4.19 -13.48
N GLN A 121 1.66 -3.14 -13.37
CA GLN A 121 1.13 -2.35 -14.46
C GLN A 121 1.66 -0.91 -14.47
N PHE A 122 2.55 -0.56 -13.53
CA PHE A 122 3.03 0.81 -13.33
C PHE A 122 4.47 0.96 -13.81
N THR A 123 4.76 2.11 -14.41
CA THR A 123 6.14 2.49 -14.72
C THR A 123 6.83 3.10 -13.51
N THR A 124 8.14 2.90 -13.41
CA THR A 124 8.97 3.46 -12.33
C THR A 124 9.30 4.94 -12.56
N GLU A 125 8.91 5.52 -13.70
CA GLU A 125 9.17 6.91 -14.05
C GLU A 125 8.42 7.89 -13.13
N GLY A 126 9.09 8.96 -12.70
CA GLY A 126 8.48 9.99 -11.85
C GLY A 126 8.12 9.52 -10.44
N LEU A 127 8.72 8.43 -9.96
CA LEU A 127 8.73 8.16 -8.51
C LEU A 127 9.59 9.23 -7.82
N PRO A 128 9.15 9.81 -6.70
CA PRO A 128 9.98 10.71 -5.91
C PRO A 128 11.23 9.96 -5.46
N VAL A 129 12.38 10.38 -5.99
CA VAL A 129 13.68 9.83 -5.63
C VAL A 129 14.03 10.25 -4.20
N GLY A 130 13.98 9.27 -3.29
CA GLY A 130 14.60 9.33 -1.98
C GLY A 130 13.88 10.17 -0.93
N ILE A 131 13.92 9.70 0.31
CA ILE A 131 13.77 10.59 1.47
C ILE A 131 14.93 11.59 1.36
N TYR A 132 14.62 12.88 1.20
CA TYR A 132 15.63 13.93 1.28
C TYR A 132 16.13 14.00 2.73
N ALA A 133 17.18 13.24 3.02
CA ALA A 133 17.89 13.25 4.29
C ALA A 133 19.06 14.23 4.18
N GLY A 134 18.74 15.52 4.04
CA GLY A 134 19.74 16.58 4.04
C GLY A 134 20.32 16.83 5.44
N PRO A 135 21.36 17.69 5.53
CA PRO A 135 21.97 18.08 6.81
C PRO A 135 20.97 18.60 7.85
N GLU A 136 19.81 19.12 7.40
CA GLU A 136 18.72 19.62 8.24
C GLU A 136 18.19 18.53 9.20
N VAL A 137 18.16 17.26 8.78
CA VAL A 137 17.68 16.14 9.61
C VAL A 137 18.56 15.95 10.84
N VAL A 138 19.88 16.14 10.71
CA VAL A 138 20.83 16.02 11.83
C VAL A 138 20.55 17.09 12.89
N PHE A 139 20.29 18.33 12.46
CA PHE A 139 19.96 19.42 13.38
C PHE A 139 18.63 19.20 14.10
N ILE A 140 17.59 18.75 13.39
CA ILE A 140 16.26 18.51 13.98
C ILE A 140 16.31 17.36 14.99
N VAL A 141 16.90 16.22 14.62
CA VAL A 141 17.02 15.06 15.51
C VAL A 141 17.87 15.41 16.73
N GLY A 142 19.00 16.10 16.53
CA GLY A 142 19.85 16.57 17.62
C GLY A 142 19.12 17.49 18.59
N ALA A 143 18.35 18.46 18.09
CA ALA A 143 17.57 19.37 18.92
C ALA A 143 16.51 18.63 19.76
N ILE A 144 15.78 17.69 19.16
CA ILE A 144 14.79 16.86 19.89
C ILE A 144 15.49 16.05 20.98
N SER A 145 16.57 15.35 20.65
CA SER A 145 17.33 14.56 21.64
C SER A 145 17.82 15.42 22.80
N ILE A 146 18.36 16.60 22.53
CA ILE A 146 18.81 17.54 23.57
C ILE A 146 17.64 17.96 24.46
N ILE A 147 16.53 18.44 23.89
CA ILE A 147 15.37 18.91 24.66
C ILE A 147 14.81 17.80 25.57
N PHE A 148 14.67 16.58 25.06
CA PHE A 148 14.17 15.46 25.86
C PHE A 148 15.17 14.96 26.89
N SER A 149 16.48 15.08 26.64
CA SER A 149 17.52 14.74 27.62
C SER A 149 17.67 15.79 28.73
N LEU A 150 17.39 17.07 28.46
CA LEU A 150 17.48 18.14 29.46
C LEU A 150 16.51 17.95 30.63
N VAL A 151 15.35 17.32 30.40
CA VAL A 151 14.38 16.97 31.46
C VAL A 151 15.02 16.10 32.55
N TRP A 152 15.96 15.23 32.18
CA TRP A 152 16.63 14.32 33.11
C TRP A 152 17.87 14.94 33.77
N VAL A 153 18.44 15.98 33.17
CA VAL A 153 19.62 16.70 33.71
C VAL A 153 19.21 17.72 34.77
N PHE A 154 18.02 18.33 34.65
CA PHE A 154 17.52 19.32 35.62
C PHE A 154 16.57 18.75 36.68
N SER A 155 16.37 17.43 36.70
CA SER A 155 15.58 16.73 37.73
C SER A 155 16.43 16.21 38.90
N GLY A 156 17.73 16.53 38.94
CA GLY A 156 18.66 16.19 40.01
C GLY A 156 18.95 17.35 40.96
#